data_AF-A0A914IL57-F1
#
_entry.id   AF-A0A914IL57-F1
#
_cell.length_a   1.000
_cell.length_b   1.000
_cell.length_c   1.000
_cell.angle_alpha   90.00
_cell.angle_beta   90.00
_cell.angle_gamma   90.00
#
_symmetry.space_group_name_H-M   'P 1'
#
loop_
_entity.id
_entity.type
_entity.pdbx_description
1 polymer ?
#
loop_
_entity_poly.entity_id
_entity_poly.type
_entity_poly.pdbx_seq_one_letter_code
_entity_poly.pdbx_strand_id
1 'polypeptide(L)'
;MMLPVRTLHQGGLHLKAPTEDEIMKLNPAIEAGGTWRPKECIRLKKVAIIIPYRDRIDHLLKLLKTLFPMLQRQMLDFRIIVAEQYGNDLFNKGRIMNAAFTYAETLNVDCVIFHDVDMFPQDDRITYECPNKPRHIGAYVNTHQYQLWYHELVGGVFAITMKDYRKVNGYSNVYWGWGGEDDDMAKRIISQKLEIERLTEDYAKYTMLDHEKRKRVSSKLVLKLVKEAESRWKTDGINEASLWTINRIDVRPLYYHLSIDVGKPPPEWKPNLLQKIWNYFFDP
;
A
#
# COMPACT_ATOMS: atom_id res chain seq x y z
N MET A 1 -1.87 -33.05 2.96
CA MET A 1 -2.52 -32.61 4.21
C MET A 1 -2.75 -31.11 4.09
N MET A 2 -4.00 -30.64 3.95
CA MET A 2 -4.26 -29.20 3.91
C MET A 2 -3.91 -28.61 5.29
N LEU A 3 -3.14 -27.51 5.32
CA LEU A 3 -2.91 -26.78 6.57
C LEU A 3 -4.27 -26.30 7.12
N PRO A 4 -4.49 -26.34 8.46
CA PRO A 4 -5.74 -25.87 9.03
C PRO A 4 -5.98 -24.40 8.68
N VAL A 5 -7.16 -24.09 8.14
CA VAL A 5 -7.62 -22.72 7.88
C VAL A 5 -7.72 -21.99 9.21
N ARG A 6 -7.12 -20.79 9.30
CA ARG A 6 -7.15 -19.97 10.52
C ARG A 6 -7.80 -18.63 10.23
N THR A 7 -8.83 -18.31 11.00
CA THR A 7 -9.28 -16.93 11.19
C THR A 7 -8.22 -16.21 12.02
N LEU A 8 -7.78 -15.05 11.56
CA LEU A 8 -6.81 -14.21 12.27
C LEU A 8 -7.53 -13.49 13.41
N HIS A 9 -7.09 -13.71 14.64
CA HIS A 9 -7.68 -13.07 15.82
C HIS A 9 -7.49 -11.55 15.78
N GLN A 10 -8.62 -10.83 15.65
CA GLN A 10 -8.63 -9.36 15.56
C GLN A 10 -8.62 -8.66 16.94
N GLY A 11 -8.93 -9.39 18.03
CA GLY A 11 -9.05 -8.83 19.37
C GLY A 11 -7.77 -8.17 19.92
N GLY A 12 -6.60 -8.48 19.34
CA GLY A 12 -5.33 -7.87 19.71
C GLY A 12 -5.03 -6.53 19.03
N LEU A 13 -5.79 -6.10 18.02
CA LEU A 13 -5.44 -4.92 17.22
C LEU A 13 -5.61 -3.60 17.98
N HIS A 14 -6.52 -3.56 18.95
CA HIS A 14 -6.73 -2.40 19.84
C HIS A 14 -5.78 -2.38 21.04
N LEU A 15 -4.98 -3.42 21.25
CA LEU A 15 -3.98 -3.45 22.32
C LEU A 15 -2.75 -2.60 21.96
N LYS A 16 -1.86 -2.43 22.94
CA LYS A 16 -0.55 -1.79 22.74
C LYS A 16 0.20 -2.46 21.59
N ALA A 17 0.83 -1.67 20.73
CA ALA A 17 1.67 -2.20 19.66
C ALA A 17 2.84 -3.02 20.24
N PRO A 18 3.22 -4.14 19.60
CA PRO A 18 4.41 -4.89 19.99
C PRO A 18 5.68 -4.07 19.70
N THR A 19 6.80 -4.43 20.32
CA THR A 19 8.11 -3.89 19.94
C THR A 19 8.70 -4.65 18.74
N GLU A 20 9.68 -4.06 18.05
CA GLU A 20 10.42 -4.78 16.99
C GLU A 20 11.06 -6.06 17.53
N ASP A 21 11.68 -6.01 18.72
CA ASP A 21 12.28 -7.18 19.39
C ASP A 21 11.28 -8.31 19.66
N GLU A 22 10.05 -7.97 20.07
CA GLU A 22 9.00 -8.97 20.29
C GLU A 22 8.60 -9.66 18.99
N ILE A 23 8.47 -8.90 17.89
CA ILE A 23 8.16 -9.45 16.57
C ILE A 23 9.31 -10.34 16.08
N MET A 24 10.56 -9.91 16.26
CA MET A 24 11.74 -10.70 15.89
C MET A 24 11.81 -12.02 16.65
N LYS A 25 11.55 -12.01 17.97
CA LYS A 25 11.51 -13.24 18.79
C LYS A 25 10.43 -14.21 18.34
N LEU A 26 9.27 -13.70 17.91
CA LEU A 26 8.17 -14.53 17.39
C LEU A 26 8.46 -15.08 15.98
N ASN A 27 9.34 -14.42 15.21
CA ASN A 27 9.61 -14.77 13.82
C ASN A 27 11.12 -14.88 13.57
N PRO A 28 11.84 -15.82 14.22
CA PRO A 28 13.30 -15.91 14.19
C PRO A 28 13.88 -16.25 12.81
N ALA A 29 13.05 -16.71 11.89
CA ALA A 29 13.44 -17.00 10.51
C ALA A 29 13.40 -15.78 9.58
N ILE A 30 12.84 -14.64 10.01
CA ILE A 30 12.83 -13.40 9.22
C ILE A 30 14.25 -12.84 9.18
N GLU A 31 14.76 -12.66 7.97
CA GLU A 31 16.04 -12.02 7.70
C GLU A 31 15.87 -10.51 7.54
N ALA A 32 16.99 -9.77 7.59
CA ALA A 32 16.99 -8.33 7.40
C ALA A 32 16.29 -7.91 6.09
N GLY A 33 15.62 -6.76 6.11
CA GLY A 33 14.71 -6.34 5.06
C GLY A 33 13.31 -6.94 5.18
N GLY A 34 13.00 -7.65 6.28
CA GLY A 34 11.73 -8.36 6.41
C GLY A 34 11.62 -9.49 5.40
N THR A 35 12.75 -10.14 5.12
CA THR A 35 12.89 -11.11 4.04
C THR A 35 12.66 -12.52 4.57
N TRP A 36 11.90 -13.32 3.85
CA TRP A 36 11.74 -14.73 4.16
C TRP A 36 11.44 -15.54 2.92
N ARG A 37 11.91 -16.79 2.91
CA ARG A 37 11.62 -17.79 1.90
C ARG A 37 11.58 -19.18 2.54
N PRO A 38 10.76 -20.11 2.01
CA PRO A 38 10.79 -21.49 2.47
C PRO A 38 12.15 -22.13 2.18
N LYS A 39 12.61 -23.01 3.09
CA LYS A 39 13.90 -23.71 2.93
C LYS A 39 13.74 -25.07 2.23
N GLU A 40 12.54 -25.62 2.29
CA GLU A 40 12.18 -26.96 1.84
C GLU A 40 11.69 -26.99 0.40
N CYS A 41 11.42 -25.83 -0.21
CA CYS A 41 11.00 -25.70 -1.60
C CYS A 41 11.42 -24.37 -2.22
N ILE A 42 11.47 -24.32 -3.55
CA ILE A 42 11.74 -23.09 -4.30
C ILE A 42 10.40 -22.52 -4.77
N ARG A 43 10.12 -21.27 -4.41
CA ARG A 43 8.96 -20.54 -4.93
C ARG A 43 9.29 -19.90 -6.27
N LEU A 44 8.37 -20.04 -7.23
CA LEU A 44 8.53 -19.49 -8.56
C LEU A 44 8.36 -17.98 -8.63
N LYS A 45 7.64 -17.38 -7.67
CA LYS A 45 7.35 -15.95 -7.63
C LYS A 45 7.83 -15.35 -6.31
N LYS A 46 8.56 -14.24 -6.43
CA LYS A 46 9.03 -13.37 -5.36
C LYS A 46 8.12 -12.16 -5.21
N VAL A 47 7.76 -11.81 -3.98
CA VAL A 47 6.79 -10.76 -3.68
C VAL A 47 7.46 -9.64 -2.88
N ALA A 48 7.31 -8.39 -3.31
CA ALA A 48 7.56 -7.22 -2.49
C ALA A 48 6.23 -6.67 -1.96
N ILE A 49 6.11 -6.52 -0.64
CA ILE A 49 4.98 -5.83 -0.01
C ILE A 49 5.43 -4.40 0.29
N ILE A 50 4.84 -3.44 -0.42
CA ILE A 50 5.14 -2.01 -0.35
C ILE A 50 4.09 -1.34 0.53
N ILE A 51 4.53 -0.75 1.63
CA ILE A 51 3.69 -0.08 2.61
C ILE A 51 3.96 1.44 2.53
N PRO A 52 3.02 2.25 1.99
CA PRO A 52 3.12 3.71 2.06
C PRO A 52 3.04 4.15 3.53
N TYR A 53 3.94 5.02 3.97
CA TYR A 53 4.11 5.27 5.40
C TYR A 53 4.44 6.73 5.73
N ARG A 54 3.91 7.18 6.87
CA ARG A 54 4.33 8.38 7.62
C ARG A 54 3.71 8.33 9.01
N ASP A 55 4.51 8.48 10.07
CA ASP A 55 4.07 8.67 11.46
C ASP A 55 3.03 7.64 11.97
N ARG A 56 3.18 6.34 11.63
CA ARG A 56 2.22 5.27 11.96
C ARG A 56 2.88 4.03 12.55
N ILE A 57 3.92 4.19 13.38
CA ILE A 57 4.76 3.08 13.84
C ILE A 57 3.95 1.98 14.55
N ASP A 58 2.98 2.36 15.39
CA ASP A 58 2.11 1.40 16.07
C ASP A 58 1.29 0.54 15.11
N HIS A 59 0.81 1.13 14.01
CA HIS A 59 0.07 0.38 12.98
C HIS A 59 1.01 -0.55 12.23
N LEU A 60 2.20 -0.05 11.85
CA LEU A 60 3.21 -0.84 11.16
C LEU A 60 3.62 -2.07 11.98
N LEU A 61 3.95 -1.90 13.26
CA LEU A 61 4.38 -3.03 14.11
C LEU A 61 3.25 -4.05 14.33
N LYS A 62 2.00 -3.60 14.51
CA LYS A 62 0.84 -4.49 14.52
C LYS A 62 0.69 -5.23 13.20
N LEU A 63 0.88 -4.54 12.07
CA LEU A 63 0.72 -5.13 10.75
C LEU A 63 1.77 -6.20 10.49
N LEU A 64 3.04 -5.93 10.80
CA LEU A 64 4.13 -6.90 10.67
C LEU A 64 3.90 -8.13 11.55
N LYS A 65 3.45 -7.94 12.79
CA LYS A 65 3.08 -9.05 13.70
C LYS A 65 1.96 -9.93 13.12
N THR A 66 1.01 -9.33 12.40
CA THR A 66 -0.08 -10.06 11.73
C THR A 66 0.40 -10.76 10.46
N LEU A 67 1.14 -10.04 9.60
CA LEU A 67 1.50 -10.53 8.27
C LEU A 67 2.57 -11.61 8.31
N PHE A 68 3.67 -11.46 9.04
CA PHE A 68 4.77 -12.44 8.98
C PHE A 68 4.34 -13.90 9.16
N PRO A 69 3.61 -14.27 10.23
CA PRO A 69 3.25 -15.66 10.42
C PRO A 69 2.25 -16.13 9.34
N MET A 70 1.39 -15.24 8.80
CA MET A 70 0.49 -15.56 7.68
C MET A 70 1.28 -15.82 6.39
N LEU A 71 2.17 -14.91 6.00
CA LEU A 71 2.97 -15.01 4.78
C LEU A 71 3.91 -16.25 4.79
N GLN A 72 4.45 -16.59 5.96
CA GLN A 72 5.23 -17.80 6.16
C GLN A 72 4.38 -19.07 5.98
N ARG A 73 3.14 -19.10 6.52
CA ARG A 73 2.20 -20.23 6.29
C ARG A 73 1.78 -20.36 4.83
N GLN A 74 1.71 -19.25 4.10
CA GLN A 74 1.48 -19.23 2.66
C GLN A 74 2.71 -19.65 1.84
N MET A 75 3.84 -19.92 2.50
CA MET A 75 5.09 -20.37 1.88
C MET A 75 5.58 -19.39 0.80
N LEU A 76 5.47 -18.08 1.04
CA LEU A 76 5.90 -17.05 0.08
C LEU A 76 7.41 -16.80 0.14
N ASP A 77 8.02 -16.42 -0.98
CA ASP A 77 9.31 -15.73 -0.97
C ASP A 77 9.01 -14.22 -0.98
N PHE A 78 9.11 -13.56 0.18
CA PHE A 78 8.66 -12.18 0.35
C PHE A 78 9.71 -11.27 0.97
N ARG A 79 9.52 -9.96 0.79
CA ARG A 79 10.24 -8.87 1.46
C ARG A 79 9.31 -7.70 1.74
N ILE A 80 9.58 -6.96 2.82
CA ILE A 80 8.77 -5.80 3.20
C ILE A 80 9.52 -4.50 2.88
N ILE A 81 8.86 -3.58 2.19
CA ILE A 81 9.38 -2.25 1.86
C ILE A 81 8.45 -1.22 2.50
N VAL A 82 8.95 -0.48 3.48
CA VAL A 82 8.27 0.67 4.07
C VAL A 82 8.73 1.92 3.33
N ALA A 83 7.79 2.55 2.61
CA ALA A 83 8.02 3.73 1.79
C ALA A 83 7.60 4.98 2.56
N GLU A 84 8.53 5.58 3.29
CA GLU A 84 8.28 6.77 4.12
C GLU A 84 8.46 8.06 3.31
N GLN A 85 7.43 8.92 3.30
CA GLN A 85 7.57 10.24 2.70
C GLN A 85 8.30 11.21 3.63
N TYR A 86 9.46 11.69 3.17
CA TYR A 86 10.25 12.72 3.84
C TYR A 86 9.49 14.05 3.97
N GLY A 87 9.72 14.74 5.09
CA GLY A 87 9.09 16.03 5.40
C GLY A 87 7.62 15.94 5.81
N ASN A 88 7.00 17.10 6.06
CA ASN A 88 5.64 17.23 6.63
C ASN A 88 4.61 17.83 5.67
N ASP A 89 4.96 18.04 4.40
CA ASP A 89 4.03 18.50 3.37
C ASP A 89 2.92 17.47 3.09
N LEU A 90 1.95 17.82 2.24
CA LEU A 90 0.88 16.91 1.83
C LEU A 90 1.43 15.55 1.38
N PHE A 91 0.76 14.49 1.80
CA PHE A 91 1.16 13.12 1.48
C PHE A 91 0.91 12.83 -0.01
N ASN A 92 1.85 12.20 -0.70
CA ASN A 92 1.73 11.79 -2.10
C ASN A 92 1.99 10.29 -2.19
N LYS A 93 0.91 9.51 -2.00
CA LYS A 93 0.93 8.04 -2.02
C LYS A 93 1.49 7.50 -3.33
N GLY A 94 1.11 8.09 -4.46
CA GLY A 94 1.55 7.65 -5.77
C GLY A 94 3.06 7.78 -6.01
N ARG A 95 3.66 8.94 -5.66
CA ARG A 95 5.10 9.14 -5.81
C ARG A 95 5.93 8.21 -4.93
N ILE A 96 5.57 8.04 -3.65
CA ILE A 96 6.32 7.11 -2.79
C ILE A 96 6.14 5.65 -3.20
N MET A 97 4.97 5.27 -3.71
CA MET A 97 4.75 3.92 -4.25
C MET A 97 5.55 3.68 -5.53
N ASN A 98 5.60 4.66 -6.43
CA ASN A 98 6.44 4.63 -7.63
C ASN A 98 7.93 4.52 -7.27
N ALA A 99 8.41 5.30 -6.32
CA ALA A 99 9.78 5.22 -5.83
C ALA A 99 10.11 3.86 -5.18
N ALA A 100 9.21 3.34 -4.36
CA ALA A 100 9.39 2.02 -3.75
C ALA A 100 9.32 0.89 -4.78
N PHE A 101 8.52 1.06 -5.84
CA PHE A 101 8.48 0.13 -6.96
C PHE A 101 9.82 0.07 -7.69
N THR A 102 10.46 1.21 -7.98
CA THR A 102 11.79 1.19 -8.63
C THR A 102 12.86 0.54 -7.75
N TYR A 103 12.77 0.68 -6.43
CA TYR A 103 13.63 -0.10 -5.53
C TYR A 103 13.29 -1.59 -5.54
N ALA A 104 12.01 -1.96 -5.56
CA ALA A 104 11.58 -3.36 -5.64
C ALA A 104 12.12 -4.06 -6.90
N GLU A 105 12.25 -3.35 -8.02
CA GLU A 105 12.91 -3.86 -9.23
C GLU A 105 14.35 -4.32 -8.98
N THR A 106 15.10 -3.59 -8.15
CA THR A 106 16.49 -3.94 -7.79
C THR A 106 16.58 -5.23 -6.96
N LEU A 107 15.49 -5.59 -6.28
CA LEU A 107 15.39 -6.82 -5.49
C LEU A 107 14.98 -8.04 -6.34
N ASN A 108 14.84 -7.89 -7.66
CA ASN A 108 14.43 -8.94 -8.59
C ASN A 108 13.16 -9.69 -8.11
N VAL A 109 12.12 -8.92 -7.73
CA VAL A 109 10.79 -9.47 -7.45
C VAL A 109 9.99 -9.68 -8.73
N ASP A 110 8.97 -10.54 -8.66
CA ASP A 110 8.03 -10.81 -9.75
C ASP A 110 6.70 -10.07 -9.56
N CYS A 111 6.42 -9.66 -8.33
CA CYS A 111 5.14 -9.14 -7.87
C CYS A 111 5.33 -8.03 -6.85
N VAL A 112 4.48 -7.01 -6.92
CA VAL A 112 4.33 -6.02 -5.85
C VAL A 112 2.91 -6.05 -5.29
N ILE A 113 2.81 -5.92 -3.96
CA ILE A 113 1.57 -5.72 -3.23
C ILE A 113 1.66 -4.37 -2.54
N PHE A 114 0.84 -3.42 -2.96
CA PHE A 114 0.65 -2.14 -2.29
C PHE A 114 -0.31 -2.35 -1.13
N HIS A 115 0.08 -1.93 0.06
CA HIS A 115 -0.61 -2.31 1.28
C HIS A 115 -0.69 -1.16 2.27
N ASP A 116 -1.88 -0.58 2.43
CA ASP A 116 -2.14 0.45 3.42
C ASP A 116 -1.82 -0.07 4.84
N VAL A 117 -1.15 0.74 5.65
CA VAL A 117 -0.56 0.32 6.94
C VAL A 117 -1.60 -0.05 8.00
N ASP A 118 -2.85 0.37 7.81
CA ASP A 118 -3.97 0.21 8.73
C ASP A 118 -4.96 -0.89 8.33
N MET A 119 -4.65 -1.67 7.28
CA MET A 119 -5.51 -2.73 6.75
C MET A 119 -5.05 -4.12 7.21
N PHE A 120 -5.82 -4.80 8.03
CA PHE A 120 -5.44 -6.09 8.63
C PHE A 120 -6.28 -7.25 8.06
N PRO A 121 -5.67 -8.29 7.46
CA PRO A 121 -6.42 -9.43 6.97
C PRO A 121 -7.08 -10.20 8.13
N GLN A 122 -8.27 -10.74 7.88
CA GLN A 122 -9.03 -11.54 8.86
C GLN A 122 -8.89 -13.05 8.67
N ASP A 123 -8.31 -13.51 7.55
CA ASP A 123 -8.24 -14.92 7.20
C ASP A 123 -6.96 -15.25 6.42
N ASP A 124 -6.31 -16.36 6.77
CA ASP A 124 -5.07 -16.80 6.11
C ASP A 124 -5.27 -17.29 4.66
N ARG A 125 -6.52 -17.54 4.22
CA ARG A 125 -6.85 -17.88 2.82
C ARG A 125 -6.69 -16.69 1.87
N ILE A 126 -6.55 -15.47 2.41
CA ILE A 126 -6.28 -14.27 1.63
C ILE A 126 -4.84 -14.35 1.10
N THR A 127 -4.69 -14.79 -0.15
CA THR A 127 -3.37 -15.05 -0.73
C THR A 127 -2.64 -13.76 -1.10
N TYR A 128 -1.45 -13.55 -0.52
CA TYR A 128 -0.56 -12.41 -0.79
C TYR A 128 0.43 -12.76 -1.91
N GLU A 129 -0.11 -13.12 -3.06
CA GLU A 129 0.67 -13.37 -4.28
C GLU A 129 0.00 -12.72 -5.49
N CYS A 130 0.78 -12.40 -6.52
CA CYS A 130 0.23 -11.88 -7.76
C CYS A 130 -0.35 -13.04 -8.60
N PRO A 131 -1.64 -12.96 -8.97
CA PRO A 131 -2.20 -13.79 -10.01
C PRO A 131 -1.70 -13.32 -11.39
N ASN A 132 -2.27 -13.87 -12.46
CA ASN A 132 -1.99 -13.40 -13.82
C ASN A 132 -2.69 -12.08 -14.17
N LYS A 133 -3.58 -11.60 -13.29
CA LYS A 133 -4.34 -10.36 -13.40
C LYS A 133 -4.02 -9.46 -12.19
N PRO A 134 -4.17 -8.14 -12.27
CA PRO A 134 -4.15 -7.29 -11.09
C PRO A 134 -5.28 -7.70 -10.12
N ARG A 135 -4.97 -7.82 -8.83
CA ARG A 135 -5.92 -8.27 -7.80
C ARG A 135 -6.15 -7.20 -6.74
N HIS A 136 -7.40 -6.82 -6.55
CA HIS A 136 -7.80 -6.02 -5.39
C HIS A 136 -8.05 -6.98 -4.22
N ILE A 137 -7.09 -7.04 -3.29
CA ILE A 137 -7.10 -7.94 -2.14
C ILE A 137 -7.96 -7.33 -1.01
N GLY A 138 -7.80 -6.04 -0.73
CA GLY A 138 -8.45 -5.31 0.37
C GLY A 138 -9.90 -4.88 0.10
N ALA A 139 -10.68 -5.69 -0.62
CA ALA A 139 -11.98 -5.28 -1.17
C ALA A 139 -13.12 -5.17 -0.14
N TYR A 140 -13.10 -6.01 0.90
CA TYR A 140 -14.21 -6.12 1.85
C TYR A 140 -13.74 -5.69 3.23
N VAL A 141 -14.07 -4.45 3.60
CA VAL A 141 -13.53 -3.78 4.80
C VAL A 141 -14.62 -3.52 5.83
N ASN A 142 -14.32 -3.72 7.11
CA ASN A 142 -15.25 -3.49 8.23
C ASN A 142 -15.89 -2.09 8.23
N THR A 143 -15.13 -1.05 7.88
CA THR A 143 -15.60 0.35 7.80
C THR A 143 -16.64 0.58 6.71
N HIS A 144 -16.77 -0.37 5.78
CA HIS A 144 -17.77 -0.40 4.71
C HIS A 144 -18.70 -1.60 4.83
N GLN A 145 -18.87 -2.14 6.04
CA GLN A 145 -19.73 -3.29 6.33
C GLN A 145 -19.41 -4.51 5.47
N TYR A 146 -18.14 -4.67 5.08
CA TYR A 146 -17.66 -5.71 4.17
C TYR A 146 -18.33 -5.70 2.79
N GLN A 147 -18.88 -4.56 2.36
CA GLN A 147 -19.38 -4.37 1.01
C GLN A 147 -18.33 -3.67 0.14
N LEU A 148 -18.23 -4.11 -1.12
CA LEU A 148 -17.43 -3.40 -2.11
C LEU A 148 -18.09 -2.03 -2.36
N TRP A 149 -17.39 -0.94 -2.06
CA TRP A 149 -17.98 0.40 -2.17
C TRP A 149 -18.41 0.72 -3.61
N TYR A 150 -17.53 0.53 -4.59
CA TYR A 150 -17.84 0.62 -6.03
C TYR A 150 -16.87 -0.23 -6.85
N HIS A 151 -17.24 -0.49 -8.11
CA HIS A 151 -16.55 -1.45 -8.97
C HIS A 151 -15.12 -1.01 -9.36
N GLU A 152 -14.88 0.30 -9.51
CA GLU A 152 -13.58 0.87 -9.90
C GLU A 152 -12.62 1.10 -8.71
N LEU A 153 -12.85 0.47 -7.55
CA LEU A 153 -11.97 0.60 -6.39
C LEU A 153 -10.83 -0.43 -6.41
N VAL A 154 -9.60 0.02 -6.20
CA VAL A 154 -8.41 -0.82 -5.90
C VAL A 154 -7.60 -0.32 -4.69
N GLY A 155 -8.22 0.43 -3.78
CA GLY A 155 -7.55 0.94 -2.57
C GLY A 155 -7.35 -0.12 -1.48
N GLY A 156 -6.70 0.26 -0.38
CA GLY A 156 -6.41 -0.65 0.74
C GLY A 156 -5.25 -1.58 0.44
N VAL A 157 -5.53 -2.74 -0.17
CA VAL A 157 -4.49 -3.74 -0.51
C VAL A 157 -4.65 -4.21 -1.95
N PHE A 158 -3.62 -4.01 -2.76
CA PHE A 158 -3.65 -4.23 -4.20
C PHE A 158 -2.39 -4.92 -4.70
N ALA A 159 -2.55 -6.03 -5.44
CA ALA A 159 -1.45 -6.81 -6.00
C ALA A 159 -1.39 -6.69 -7.52
N ILE A 160 -0.19 -6.53 -8.06
CA ILE A 160 0.04 -6.38 -9.50
C ILE A 160 1.44 -6.86 -9.88
N THR A 161 1.56 -7.53 -11.02
CA THR A 161 2.86 -8.02 -11.51
C THR A 161 3.78 -6.85 -11.86
N MET A 162 5.10 -7.04 -11.79
CA MET A 162 6.05 -5.99 -12.22
C MET A 162 5.79 -5.53 -13.66
N LYS A 163 5.43 -6.48 -14.52
CA LYS A 163 5.11 -6.24 -15.93
C LYS A 163 3.87 -5.36 -16.07
N ASP A 164 2.78 -5.70 -15.39
CA ASP A 164 1.53 -4.95 -15.51
C ASP A 164 1.63 -3.57 -14.86
N TYR A 165 2.38 -3.45 -13.76
CA TYR A 165 2.62 -2.14 -13.14
C TYR A 165 3.36 -1.19 -14.09
N ARG A 166 4.39 -1.68 -14.79
CA ARG A 166 5.05 -0.91 -15.87
C ARG A 166 4.09 -0.62 -17.02
N LYS A 167 3.25 -1.58 -17.41
CA LYS A 167 2.28 -1.42 -18.52
C LYS A 167 1.28 -0.29 -18.26
N VAL A 168 0.86 -0.10 -17.01
CA VAL A 168 -0.03 1.00 -16.60
C VAL A 168 0.71 2.29 -16.25
N ASN A 169 2.03 2.34 -16.43
CA ASN A 169 2.90 3.45 -16.02
C ASN A 169 2.83 3.76 -14.51
N GLY A 170 2.55 2.76 -13.67
CA GLY A 170 2.42 2.89 -12.22
C GLY A 170 1.37 3.89 -11.74
N TYR A 171 1.47 4.30 -10.48
CA TYR A 171 0.55 5.25 -9.86
C TYR A 171 0.72 6.66 -10.41
N SER A 172 -0.34 7.47 -10.31
CA SER A 172 -0.32 8.89 -10.63
C SER A 172 0.56 9.68 -9.64
N ASN A 173 1.40 10.58 -10.15
CA ASN A 173 2.28 11.43 -9.34
C ASN A 173 1.60 12.72 -8.86
N VAL A 174 0.39 13.01 -9.32
CA VAL A 174 -0.23 14.34 -9.16
C VAL A 174 -1.23 14.45 -8.01
N TYR A 175 -1.55 13.36 -7.31
CA TYR A 175 -2.45 13.39 -6.15
C TYR A 175 -1.69 13.77 -4.87
N TRP A 176 -2.13 14.85 -4.22
CA TRP A 176 -1.59 15.31 -2.94
C TRP A 176 -2.68 15.34 -1.87
N GLY A 177 -2.47 14.65 -0.77
CA GLY A 177 -3.50 14.40 0.24
C GLY A 177 -4.30 13.15 -0.05
N TRP A 178 -5.49 13.04 0.55
CA TRP A 178 -6.31 11.83 0.48
C TRP A 178 -7.32 11.84 -0.66
N GLY A 179 -7.25 10.83 -1.53
CA GLY A 179 -8.33 10.40 -2.41
C GLY A 179 -8.04 10.54 -3.90
N GLY A 180 -8.61 9.61 -4.66
CA GLY A 180 -8.62 9.58 -6.12
C GLY A 180 -7.42 8.87 -6.77
N GLU A 181 -6.33 8.65 -6.04
CA GLU A 181 -5.14 7.98 -6.56
C GLU A 181 -5.37 6.48 -6.84
N ASP A 182 -6.14 5.80 -5.99
CA ASP A 182 -6.51 4.40 -6.18
C ASP A 182 -7.57 4.28 -7.30
N ASP A 183 -8.49 5.24 -7.41
CA ASP A 183 -9.47 5.31 -8.52
C ASP A 183 -8.79 5.54 -9.87
N ASP A 184 -7.77 6.40 -9.90
CA ASP A 184 -6.94 6.63 -11.08
C ASP A 184 -6.25 5.33 -11.49
N MET A 185 -5.59 4.63 -10.56
CA MET A 185 -4.97 3.33 -10.82
C MET A 185 -5.95 2.33 -11.45
N ALA A 186 -7.17 2.19 -10.90
CA ALA A 186 -8.18 1.31 -11.48
C ALA A 186 -8.51 1.68 -12.94
N LYS A 187 -8.66 2.97 -13.24
CA LYS A 187 -8.89 3.46 -14.61
C LYS A 187 -7.70 3.18 -15.53
N ARG A 188 -6.46 3.26 -15.06
CA ARG A 188 -5.27 2.89 -15.85
C ARG A 188 -5.29 1.41 -16.23
N ILE A 189 -5.62 0.55 -15.27
CA ILE A 189 -5.72 -0.90 -15.45
C ILE A 189 -6.77 -1.21 -16.53
N ILE A 190 -7.97 -0.63 -16.40
CA ILE A 190 -9.07 -0.81 -17.37
C ILE A 190 -8.67 -0.27 -18.75
N SER A 191 -8.01 0.88 -18.82
CA SER A 191 -7.52 1.49 -20.07
C SER A 191 -6.51 0.58 -20.80
N GLN A 192 -5.76 -0.23 -20.06
CA GLN A 192 -4.82 -1.21 -20.59
C GLN A 192 -5.45 -2.58 -20.90
N LYS A 193 -6.79 -2.67 -20.87
CA LYS A 193 -7.58 -3.89 -21.08
C LYS A 193 -7.18 -5.01 -20.13
N LEU A 194 -6.74 -4.64 -18.94
CA LEU A 194 -6.50 -5.58 -17.84
C LEU A 194 -7.78 -5.66 -17.00
N GLU A 195 -8.05 -6.84 -16.48
CA GLU A 195 -9.21 -7.09 -15.63
C GLU A 195 -8.76 -7.13 -14.17
N ILE A 196 -9.50 -6.46 -13.29
CA ILE A 196 -9.25 -6.48 -11.85
C ILE A 196 -9.99 -7.68 -11.27
N GLU A 197 -9.24 -8.63 -10.72
CA GLU A 197 -9.83 -9.75 -10.00
C GLU A 197 -9.96 -9.47 -8.49
N ARG A 198 -10.92 -10.13 -7.85
CA ARG A 198 -11.18 -10.06 -6.41
C ARG A 198 -11.41 -11.45 -5.86
N LEU A 199 -11.00 -11.66 -4.62
CA LEU A 199 -11.34 -12.88 -3.87
C LEU A 199 -12.82 -12.82 -3.43
N THR A 200 -13.39 -13.93 -2.96
CA THR A 200 -14.77 -13.94 -2.46
C THR A 200 -14.88 -13.27 -1.08
N GLU A 201 -16.01 -12.60 -0.83
CA GLU A 201 -16.35 -11.98 0.45
C GLU A 201 -16.33 -12.99 1.61
N ASP A 202 -16.56 -14.29 1.34
CA ASP A 202 -16.62 -15.34 2.36
C ASP A 202 -15.38 -15.38 3.28
N TYR A 203 -14.22 -14.98 2.75
CA TYR A 203 -12.96 -14.96 3.51
C TYR A 203 -12.07 -13.74 3.26
N ALA A 204 -12.31 -12.95 2.22
CA ALA A 204 -11.45 -11.81 1.88
C ALA A 204 -11.73 -10.54 2.69
N LYS A 205 -11.96 -10.71 3.99
CA LYS A 205 -12.34 -9.64 4.91
C LYS A 205 -11.13 -8.98 5.56
N TYR A 206 -11.22 -7.67 5.71
CA TYR A 206 -10.21 -6.82 6.33
C TYR A 206 -10.79 -6.00 7.47
N THR A 207 -10.01 -5.87 8.54
CA THR A 207 -10.21 -4.86 9.57
C THR A 207 -9.35 -3.66 9.24
N MET A 208 -9.97 -2.51 9.02
CA MET A 208 -9.29 -1.21 9.00
C MET A 208 -9.27 -0.67 10.42
N LEU A 209 -8.08 -0.33 10.93
CA LEU A 209 -7.96 0.37 12.21
C LEU A 209 -8.32 1.85 12.05
N ASP A 210 -9.13 2.32 12.98
CA ASP A 210 -9.50 3.73 13.03
C ASP A 210 -8.26 4.59 13.25
N HIS A 211 -8.21 5.67 12.49
CA HIS A 211 -7.21 6.71 12.62
C HIS A 211 -7.85 8.05 12.31
N GLU A 212 -7.27 9.13 12.82
CA GLU A 212 -7.73 10.48 12.47
C GLU A 212 -7.66 10.69 10.95
N LYS A 213 -8.83 10.71 10.32
CA LYS A 213 -8.97 10.95 8.89
C LYS A 213 -8.55 12.39 8.62
N ARG A 214 -7.44 12.58 7.89
CA ARG A 214 -7.06 13.94 7.48
C ARG A 214 -8.13 14.49 6.54
N LYS A 215 -8.45 15.78 6.67
CA LYS A 215 -9.46 16.44 5.83
C LYS A 215 -9.08 16.31 4.35
N ARG A 216 -10.06 15.98 3.50
CA ARG A 216 -9.88 16.00 2.05
C ARG A 216 -9.59 17.43 1.61
N VAL A 217 -8.50 17.60 0.87
CA VAL A 217 -8.10 18.88 0.30
C VAL A 217 -8.43 18.86 -1.19
N SER A 218 -8.89 20.00 -1.72
CA SER A 218 -9.11 20.19 -3.16
C SER A 218 -9.98 19.11 -3.83
N SER A 219 -11.09 18.70 -3.19
CA SER A 219 -11.99 17.64 -3.72
C SER A 219 -12.44 17.84 -5.17
N LYS A 220 -12.65 19.10 -5.62
CA LYS A 220 -12.97 19.41 -7.02
C LYS A 220 -11.82 19.06 -7.98
N LEU A 221 -10.58 19.30 -7.55
CA LEU A 221 -9.38 18.93 -8.31
C LEU A 221 -9.23 17.41 -8.38
N VAL A 222 -9.42 16.70 -7.27
CA VAL A 222 -9.42 15.22 -7.22
C VAL A 222 -10.40 14.66 -8.24
N LEU A 223 -11.66 15.11 -8.23
CA LEU A 223 -12.68 14.66 -9.18
C LEU A 223 -12.30 14.96 -10.64
N LYS A 224 -11.67 16.11 -10.91
CA LYS A 224 -11.17 16.44 -12.25
C LYS A 224 -10.06 15.47 -12.68
N LEU A 225 -9.06 15.25 -11.82
CA LEU A 225 -7.91 14.38 -12.11
C LEU A 225 -8.34 12.94 -12.38
N VAL A 226 -9.30 12.41 -11.61
CA VAL A 226 -9.86 11.07 -11.80
C VAL A 226 -10.60 10.96 -13.13
N LYS A 227 -11.32 12.00 -13.57
CA LYS A 227 -11.96 12.01 -14.90
C LYS A 227 -10.95 11.98 -16.03
N GLU A 228 -9.79 12.60 -15.84
CA GLU A 228 -8.71 12.70 -16.84
C GLU A 228 -7.70 11.55 -16.79
N ALA A 229 -7.86 10.58 -15.87
CA ALA A 229 -6.89 9.50 -15.66
C ALA A 229 -6.55 8.70 -16.94
N GLU A 230 -7.57 8.35 -17.75
CA GLU A 230 -7.41 7.52 -18.95
C GLU A 230 -6.61 8.19 -20.08
N SER A 231 -6.58 9.53 -20.11
CA SER A 231 -5.75 10.28 -21.07
C SER A 231 -4.36 10.58 -20.51
N ARG A 232 -4.25 10.77 -19.19
CA ARG A 232 -3.06 11.31 -18.52
C ARG A 232 -2.04 10.26 -18.12
N TRP A 233 -2.44 8.99 -17.92
CA TRP A 233 -1.54 7.92 -17.46
C TRP A 233 -0.30 7.70 -18.34
N LYS A 234 -0.36 8.06 -19.63
CA LYS A 234 0.78 7.91 -20.56
C LYS A 234 1.95 8.83 -20.23
N THR A 235 1.66 9.99 -19.65
CA THR A 235 2.65 11.04 -19.36
C THR A 235 2.85 11.29 -17.88
N ASP A 236 1.94 10.81 -17.03
CA ASP A 236 2.02 10.90 -15.58
C ASP A 236 2.19 9.50 -14.97
N GLY A 237 3.34 9.23 -14.36
CA GLY A 237 3.62 7.94 -13.74
C GLY A 237 5.10 7.63 -13.51
N ILE A 238 5.48 6.36 -13.56
CA ILE A 238 6.87 5.93 -13.29
C ILE A 238 7.90 6.50 -14.28
N ASN A 239 7.46 6.89 -15.48
CA ASN A 239 8.30 7.54 -16.48
C ASN A 239 8.80 8.95 -16.08
N GLU A 240 8.22 9.56 -15.04
CA GLU A 240 8.65 10.84 -14.49
C GLU A 240 9.54 10.67 -13.25
N ALA A 241 10.53 9.76 -13.33
CA ALA A 241 11.38 9.38 -12.19
C ALA A 241 12.14 10.53 -11.51
N SER A 242 12.27 11.69 -12.18
CA SER A 242 12.86 12.91 -11.59
C SER A 242 11.97 13.62 -10.56
N LEU A 243 10.72 13.19 -10.39
CA LEU A 243 9.77 13.80 -9.44
C LEU A 243 9.95 13.36 -7.99
N TRP A 244 10.83 12.39 -7.73
CA TRP A 244 11.16 11.93 -6.39
C TRP A 244 12.64 11.57 -6.29
N THR A 245 13.13 11.52 -5.05
CA THR A 245 14.48 11.06 -4.71
C THR A 245 14.39 10.13 -3.51
N ILE A 246 15.00 8.94 -3.60
CA ILE A 246 15.21 8.09 -2.43
C ILE A 246 16.44 8.61 -1.69
N ASN A 247 16.23 9.37 -0.63
CA ASN A 247 17.29 10.01 0.14
C ASN A 247 18.11 9.00 0.95
N ARG A 248 17.45 7.96 1.46
CA ARG A 248 18.07 6.93 2.31
C ARG A 248 17.36 5.60 2.18
N ILE A 249 18.15 4.52 2.24
CA ILE A 249 17.68 3.13 2.27
C ILE A 249 18.32 2.47 3.50
N ASP A 250 17.52 2.20 4.52
CA ASP A 250 17.97 1.49 5.72
C ASP A 250 17.50 0.03 5.65
N VAL A 251 18.42 -0.93 5.71
CA VAL A 251 18.08 -2.36 5.80
C VAL A 251 17.85 -2.68 7.28
N ARG A 252 16.59 -2.63 7.72
CA ARG A 252 16.20 -2.89 9.13
C ARG A 252 15.97 -4.39 9.32
N PRO A 253 15.96 -4.91 10.56
CA PRO A 253 15.69 -6.32 10.79
C PRO A 253 14.35 -6.81 10.22
N LEU A 254 13.31 -5.98 10.28
CA LEU A 254 11.95 -6.37 9.91
C LEU A 254 11.46 -5.82 8.56
N TYR A 255 12.18 -4.89 7.92
CA TYR A 255 11.77 -4.27 6.65
C TYR A 255 12.91 -3.47 6.02
N TYR A 256 12.85 -3.25 4.71
CA TYR A 256 13.59 -2.16 4.07
C TYR A 256 12.86 -0.86 4.36
N HIS A 257 13.59 0.17 4.80
CA HIS A 257 13.02 1.48 5.09
C HIS A 257 13.57 2.52 4.11
N LEU A 258 12.69 3.07 3.27
CA LEU A 258 13.03 4.06 2.26
C LEU A 258 12.53 5.43 2.73
N SER A 259 13.43 6.39 2.88
CA SER A 259 13.06 7.80 3.08
C SER A 259 13.04 8.51 1.72
N ILE A 260 11.86 8.94 1.28
CA ILE A 260 11.60 9.39 -0.09
C ILE A 260 11.17 10.86 -0.07
N ASP A 261 11.95 11.73 -0.70
CA ASP A 261 11.53 13.09 -1.01
C ASP A 261 10.68 13.07 -2.28
N VAL A 262 9.48 13.62 -2.21
CA VAL A 262 8.52 13.69 -3.32
C VAL A 262 8.35 15.10 -3.85
N GLY A 263 9.17 16.05 -3.42
CA GLY A 263 9.03 17.47 -3.72
C GLY A 263 7.87 18.11 -2.97
N LYS A 264 7.41 19.26 -3.48
CA LYS A 264 6.36 20.07 -2.83
C LYS A 264 5.03 19.99 -3.58
N PRO A 265 3.89 20.04 -2.85
CA PRO A 265 2.60 20.15 -3.49
C PRO A 265 2.49 21.44 -4.33
N PRO A 266 1.97 21.34 -5.57
CA PRO A 266 1.66 22.51 -6.38
C PRO A 266 0.67 23.48 -5.69
N PRO A 267 0.63 24.77 -6.08
CA PRO A 267 -0.20 25.78 -5.44
C PRO A 267 -1.69 25.43 -5.34
N GLU A 268 -2.25 24.74 -6.33
CA GLU A 268 -3.65 24.30 -6.40
C GLU A 268 -4.04 23.25 -5.34
N TRP A 269 -3.05 22.61 -4.72
CA TRP A 269 -3.23 21.70 -3.59
C TRP A 269 -3.13 22.41 -2.24
N LYS A 270 -2.70 23.68 -2.21
CA LYS A 270 -2.59 24.45 -0.98
C LYS A 270 -3.91 25.17 -0.71
N PRO A 271 -4.37 25.25 0.56
CA PRO A 271 -5.52 26.05 0.90
C PRO A 271 -5.27 27.51 0.53
N ASN A 272 -6.25 28.14 -0.11
CA ASN A 272 -6.20 29.56 -0.44
C ASN A 272 -6.16 30.41 0.84
N LEU A 273 -5.79 31.69 0.72
CA LEU A 273 -5.59 32.58 1.88
C LEU A 273 -6.82 32.67 2.79
N LEU A 274 -8.02 32.70 2.20
CA LEU A 274 -9.28 32.70 2.94
C LEU A 274 -9.49 31.41 3.73
N GLN A 275 -9.13 30.26 3.18
CA GLN A 275 -9.23 28.99 3.86
C GLN A 275 -8.18 28.82 4.95
N LYS A 276 -6.97 29.39 4.76
CA LYS A 276 -5.97 29.48 5.84
C LYS A 276 -6.46 30.33 7.00
N ILE A 277 -7.04 31.50 6.72
CA ILE A 277 -7.62 32.39 7.73
C ILE A 277 -8.77 31.68 8.43
N TRP A 278 -9.68 31.04 7.68
CA TRP A 278 -10.80 30.31 8.26
C TRP A 278 -10.34 29.17 9.18
N ASN A 279 -9.39 28.34 8.73
CA ASN A 279 -8.83 27.28 9.57
C ASN A 279 -8.15 27.85 10.84
N TYR A 280 -7.42 28.97 10.72
CA TYR A 280 -6.73 29.59 11.86
C TYR A 280 -7.69 30.13 12.93
N PHE A 281 -8.85 30.65 12.53
CA PHE A 281 -9.81 31.26 13.47
C PHE A 281 -10.94 30.32 13.92
N PHE A 282 -11.25 29.27 13.16
CA PHE A 282 -12.47 28.49 13.36
C PHE A 282 -12.26 26.97 13.42
N ASP A 283 -11.01 26.49 13.42
CA ASP A 283 -10.66 25.07 13.47
C ASP A 283 -9.45 24.85 14.42
N PRO A 284 -9.66 24.91 15.76
CA PRO A 284 -8.62 24.74 16.77
C PRO A 284 -8.05 23.31 16.84
#